data_AF-A0A1L3F8F2-F1
#
_entry.id   AF-A0A1L3F8F2-F1
#
_cell.length_a   1.000
_cell.length_b   1.000
_cell.length_c   1.000
_cell.angle_alpha   90.00
_cell.angle_beta   90.00
_cell.angle_gamma   90.00
#
_symmetry.space_group_name_H-M   'P 1'
#
loop_
_entity.id
_entity.type
_entity.pdbx_description
1 polymer ?
#
loop_
_entity_poly.entity_id
_entity_poly.type
_entity_poly.pdbx_seq_one_letter_code
_entity_poly.pdbx_strand_id
1 'polypeptide(L)'
;MEDLFEANSWGDTWRDGIYSYVHYHSRIHEVLGIARGKGRVRFGGNKGRIFTLKAGDVAILPAGTGHQCLFAEEDFLVVGAYPPGPTTNARRSRIGRARRRALDPRRSI
;
A
#
# COMPACT_ATOMS: atom_id res chain seq x y z
N MET A 1 13.31 -5.10 0.88
CA MET A 1 12.45 -4.39 -0.09
C MET A 1 12.76 -2.91 -0.07
N GLU A 2 12.96 -2.38 1.14
CA GLU A 2 13.33 -1.01 1.46
C GLU A 2 14.64 -0.63 0.76
N ASP A 3 15.69 -1.44 0.88
CA ASP A 3 16.96 -1.20 0.19
C ASP A 3 16.80 -1.07 -1.33
N LEU A 4 15.89 -1.85 -1.93
CA LEU A 4 15.57 -1.75 -3.36
C LEU A 4 14.88 -0.41 -3.68
N PHE A 5 13.93 0.01 -2.85
CA PHE A 5 13.24 1.30 -3.02
C PHE A 5 14.21 2.47 -2.81
N GLU A 6 15.02 2.43 -1.77
CA GLU A 6 16.03 3.45 -1.46
C GLU A 6 17.07 3.56 -2.58
N ALA A 7 17.58 2.43 -3.09
CA ALA A 7 18.50 2.41 -4.24
C ALA A 7 17.88 3.03 -5.51
N ASN A 8 16.55 3.11 -5.59
CA ASN A 8 15.81 3.76 -6.67
C ASN A 8 15.25 5.14 -6.27
N SER A 9 15.75 5.74 -5.18
CA SER A 9 15.31 7.05 -4.66
C SER A 9 13.86 7.11 -4.16
N TRP A 10 13.25 5.97 -3.84
CA TRP A 10 11.96 5.90 -3.16
C TRP A 10 12.19 5.75 -1.65
N GLY A 11 11.85 6.79 -0.89
CA GLY A 11 12.08 6.90 0.55
C GLY A 11 10.79 6.97 1.36
N ASP A 12 10.91 7.46 2.59
CA ASP A 12 9.80 7.57 3.56
C ASP A 12 9.03 6.26 3.72
N THR A 13 9.79 5.17 3.82
CA THR A 13 9.27 3.81 3.78
C THR A 13 8.41 3.50 4.99
N TRP A 14 7.36 2.71 4.78
CA TRP A 14 6.52 2.17 5.84
C TRP A 14 6.27 0.67 5.64
N ARG A 15 5.86 -0.02 6.71
CA ARG A 15 5.52 -1.45 6.72
C ARG A 15 4.15 -1.66 7.35
N ASP A 16 3.17 -2.13 6.59
CA ASP A 16 1.80 -2.43 7.05
C ASP A 16 1.04 -3.22 5.96
N GLY A 17 -0.26 -3.46 6.12
CA GLY A 17 -1.16 -3.86 5.05
C GLY A 17 -1.74 -2.68 4.25
N ILE A 18 -2.60 -2.99 3.29
CA ILE A 18 -3.35 -1.98 2.51
C ILE A 18 -4.76 -1.82 3.12
N TYR A 19 -5.29 -0.59 3.19
CA TYR A 19 -6.63 -0.40 3.76
C TYR A 19 -7.72 -1.15 3.02
N SER A 20 -8.70 -1.63 3.79
CA SER A 20 -9.90 -2.31 3.29
C SER A 20 -10.98 -1.38 2.72
N TYR A 21 -10.69 -0.09 2.54
CA TYR A 21 -11.54 0.90 1.89
C TYR A 21 -10.77 1.64 0.80
N VAL A 22 -11.50 2.21 -0.17
CA VAL A 22 -10.87 2.96 -1.27
C VAL A 22 -10.24 4.25 -0.73
N HIS A 23 -8.94 4.38 -0.93
CA HIS A 23 -8.16 5.57 -0.62
C HIS A 23 -7.16 5.84 -1.74
N TYR A 24 -6.60 7.05 -1.76
CA TYR A 24 -5.61 7.44 -2.75
C TYR A 24 -4.77 8.61 -2.23
N HIS A 25 -3.59 8.77 -2.84
CA HIS A 25 -2.75 9.94 -2.67
C HIS A 25 -2.96 10.88 -3.84
N SER A 26 -3.39 12.11 -3.58
CA SER A 26 -3.84 13.02 -4.64
C SER A 26 -2.71 13.67 -5.44
N ARG A 27 -1.50 13.81 -4.87
CA ARG A 27 -0.38 14.50 -5.54
C ARG A 27 0.95 13.76 -5.48
N ILE A 28 1.02 12.60 -4.83
CA ILE A 28 2.25 11.82 -4.73
C ILE A 28 2.04 10.42 -5.29
N HIS A 29 3.03 9.93 -6.03
CA HIS A 29 3.06 8.54 -6.47
C HIS A 29 3.41 7.66 -5.28
N GLU A 30 2.99 6.39 -5.33
CA GLU A 30 3.28 5.43 -4.27
C GLU A 30 3.78 4.14 -4.92
N VAL A 31 4.84 3.57 -4.36
CA VAL A 31 5.23 2.20 -4.68
C VAL A 31 4.82 1.30 -3.55
N LEU A 32 4.22 0.17 -3.88
CA LEU A 32 3.83 -0.89 -2.96
C LEU A 32 4.60 -2.16 -3.32
N GLY A 33 5.34 -2.67 -2.35
CA GLY A 33 6.09 -3.91 -2.45
C GLY A 33 5.54 -4.97 -1.52
N ILE A 34 5.21 -6.16 -2.03
CA ILE A 34 4.74 -7.25 -1.18
C ILE A 34 5.95 -7.99 -0.61
N ALA A 35 6.19 -7.85 0.69
CA ALA A 35 7.30 -8.51 1.37
C ALA A 35 6.95 -9.94 1.81
N ARG A 36 5.70 -10.21 2.20
CA ARG A 36 5.22 -11.53 2.65
C ARG A 36 3.73 -11.74 2.36
N GLY A 37 3.32 -13.00 2.37
CA GLY A 37 1.93 -13.43 2.16
C GLY A 37 1.37 -13.11 0.78
N LYS A 38 0.04 -13.16 0.68
CA LYS A 38 -0.74 -12.88 -0.52
C LYS A 38 -1.97 -12.02 -0.20
N GLY A 39 -2.34 -11.17 -1.15
CA GLY A 39 -3.52 -10.30 -1.05
C GLY A 39 -4.23 -10.11 -2.38
N ARG A 40 -5.49 -9.69 -2.33
CA ARG A 40 -6.24 -9.20 -3.50
C ARG A 40 -6.47 -7.71 -3.37
N VAL A 41 -5.88 -6.95 -4.27
CA VAL A 41 -5.92 -5.49 -4.25
C VAL A 41 -6.61 -4.99 -5.51
N ARG A 42 -7.54 -4.05 -5.34
CA ARG A 42 -8.17 -3.33 -6.43
C ARG A 42 -7.42 -2.02 -6.67
N PHE A 43 -7.01 -1.76 -7.90
CA PHE A 43 -6.37 -0.51 -8.34
C PHE A 43 -7.24 0.21 -9.37
N GLY A 44 -7.39 1.53 -9.25
CA GLY A 44 -8.28 2.36 -10.07
C GLY A 44 -9.62 2.72 -9.40
N GLY A 45 -9.71 2.64 -8.07
CA GLY A 45 -10.90 2.99 -7.29
C GLY A 45 -12.06 2.01 -7.44
N ASN A 46 -13.31 2.48 -7.29
CA ASN A 46 -14.50 1.60 -7.25
C ASN A 46 -14.76 0.82 -8.54
N LYS A 47 -14.27 1.30 -9.68
CA LYS A 47 -14.35 0.61 -10.98
C LYS A 47 -12.99 0.03 -11.42
N GLY A 48 -12.06 -0.05 -10.47
CA GLY A 48 -10.70 -0.51 -10.70
C GLY A 48 -10.59 -2.01 -10.98
N ARG A 49 -9.43 -2.42 -11.47
CA ARG A 49 -9.08 -3.81 -11.74
C ARG A 49 -8.56 -4.48 -10.47
N ILE A 50 -8.90 -5.75 -10.28
CA ILE A 50 -8.47 -6.54 -9.13
C ILE A 50 -7.26 -7.38 -9.55
N PHE A 51 -6.21 -7.32 -8.75
CA PHE A 51 -4.99 -8.11 -8.90
C PHE A 51 -4.79 -8.96 -7.66
N THR A 52 -4.27 -10.16 -7.88
CA THR A 52 -3.75 -10.99 -6.80
C THR A 52 -2.25 -10.73 -6.73
N LEU A 53 -1.78 -10.24 -5.59
CA LEU A 53 -0.38 -9.91 -5.34
C LEU A 53 0.19 -10.89 -4.32
N LYS A 54 1.44 -11.27 -4.49
CA LYS A 54 2.20 -12.17 -3.60
C LYS A 54 3.58 -11.61 -3.32
N ALA A 55 4.27 -12.18 -2.33
CA ALA A 55 5.65 -11.83 -2.01
C ALA A 55 6.54 -11.73 -3.27
N GLY A 56 7.26 -10.61 -3.39
CA GLY A 56 8.10 -10.26 -4.54
C GLY A 56 7.41 -9.37 -5.59
N ASP A 57 6.08 -9.26 -5.60
CA ASP A 57 5.37 -8.37 -6.52
C ASP A 57 5.56 -6.90 -6.12
N VAL A 58 5.59 -6.02 -7.13
CA VAL A 58 5.67 -4.56 -6.99
C VAL A 58 4.58 -3.90 -7.81
N ALA A 59 3.89 -2.92 -7.22
CA ALA A 59 2.94 -2.04 -7.91
C ALA A 59 3.37 -0.58 -7.74
N ILE A 60 3.49 0.15 -8.84
CA ILE A 60 3.70 1.61 -8.83
C ILE A 60 2.37 2.28 -9.16
N LEU A 61 1.93 3.18 -8.29
CA LEU A 61 0.64 3.86 -8.35
C LEU A 61 0.89 5.34 -8.69
N PRO A 62 0.51 5.79 -9.89
CA PRO A 62 0.46 7.21 -10.18
C PRO A 62 -0.46 7.95 -9.20
N ALA A 63 -0.18 9.23 -8.97
CA ALA A 63 -0.98 10.08 -8.10
C ALA A 63 -2.44 10.08 -8.57
N GLY A 64 -3.38 9.97 -7.64
CA GLY A 64 -4.81 9.82 -7.91
C GLY A 64 -5.28 8.37 -8.08
N THR A 65 -4.38 7.38 -8.08
CA THR A 65 -4.76 5.96 -8.18
C THR A 65 -5.44 5.49 -6.90
N GLY A 66 -6.77 5.38 -6.95
CA GLY A 66 -7.57 4.75 -5.91
C GLY A 66 -7.21 3.29 -5.73
N HIS A 67 -7.00 2.85 -4.50
CA HIS A 67 -6.75 1.44 -4.23
C HIS A 67 -7.38 0.96 -2.91
N GLN A 68 -7.59 -0.35 -2.83
CA GLN A 68 -8.26 -1.02 -1.71
C GLN A 68 -7.84 -2.49 -1.63
N CYS A 69 -7.57 -2.95 -0.41
CA CYS A 69 -7.44 -4.36 -0.11
C CYS A 69 -8.81 -5.03 0.01
N LEU A 70 -9.06 -6.08 -0.77
CA LEU A 70 -10.28 -6.87 -0.72
C LEU A 70 -10.10 -8.15 0.09
N PHE A 71 -8.87 -8.64 0.18
CA PHE A 71 -8.48 -9.83 0.91
C PHE A 71 -6.99 -9.77 1.21
N ALA A 72 -6.58 -10.25 2.38
CA ALA A 72 -5.19 -10.41 2.78
C ALA A 72 -5.06 -11.66 3.64
N GLU A 73 -4.00 -12.44 3.41
CA GLU A 73 -3.55 -13.48 4.35
C GLU A 73 -3.09 -12.84 5.67
N GLU A 74 -2.96 -13.66 6.72
CA GLU A 74 -2.61 -13.18 8.05
C GLU A 74 -1.21 -12.57 8.12
N ASP A 75 -0.28 -13.07 7.31
CA ASP A 75 1.11 -12.61 7.22
C ASP A 75 1.35 -11.61 6.08
N PHE A 76 0.28 -11.11 5.43
CA PHE A 76 0.38 -10.17 4.31
C PHE A 76 1.06 -8.86 4.75
N LEU A 77 2.30 -8.68 4.31
CA LEU A 77 3.12 -7.51 4.64
C LEU A 77 3.44 -6.73 3.36
N VAL A 78 3.09 -5.45 3.38
CA VAL A 78 3.43 -4.48 2.33
C VAL A 78 4.45 -3.50 2.85
N VAL A 79 5.43 -3.22 2.01
CA VAL A 79 6.37 -2.12 2.17
C VAL A 79 5.94 -1.06 1.19
N GLY A 80 5.59 0.13 1.68
CA GLY A 80 5.30 1.26 0.81
C GLY A 80 6.39 2.31 0.89
N ALA A 81 6.58 3.06 -0.19
CA ALA A 81 7.53 4.17 -0.26
C ALA A 81 7.04 5.25 -1.24
N TYR A 82 7.67 6.40 -1.18
CA TYR A 82 7.32 7.59 -1.95
C TYR A 82 8.53 8.14 -2.70
N PRO A 83 8.34 8.74 -3.89
CA PRO A 83 9.44 9.39 -4.60
C PRO A 83 9.87 10.66 -3.85
N PRO A 84 11.04 11.22 -4.16
CA PRO A 84 11.50 12.43 -3.49
C PRO A 84 10.59 13.62 -3.86
N GLY A 85 10.24 14.44 -2.86
CA GLY A 85 9.38 15.60 -3.03
C GLY A 85 8.45 15.86 -1.84
N PRO A 86 7.54 16.84 -1.94
CA PRO A 86 6.66 17.19 -0.82
C PRO A 86 5.63 16.08 -0.52
N THR A 87 5.68 15.53 0.69
CA THR A 87 4.99 14.29 1.13
C THR A 87 3.52 14.43 1.56
N THR A 88 2.87 15.57 1.31
CA THR A 88 1.56 15.85 1.93
C THR A 88 0.36 15.52 1.02
N ASN A 89 -0.24 14.31 1.13
CA ASN A 89 -1.71 14.08 1.04
C ASN A 89 -2.18 12.60 0.98
N ALA A 90 -2.50 11.99 2.12
CA ALA A 90 -3.48 10.89 2.11
C ALA A 90 -4.91 11.46 2.07
N ARG A 91 -5.73 11.07 1.07
CA ARG A 91 -7.17 11.40 1.03
C ARG A 91 -8.01 10.12 1.01
N ARG A 92 -9.00 10.07 1.89
CA ARG A 92 -10.01 9.01 1.92
C ARG A 92 -11.11 9.32 0.92
N SER A 93 -11.52 8.33 0.11
CA SER A 93 -12.78 8.46 -0.62
C SER A 93 -13.94 8.40 0.40
N ARG A 94 -15.00 9.19 0.20
CA ARG A 94 -16.04 9.48 1.21
C ARG A 94 -16.90 8.27 1.66
N ILE A 95 -16.52 7.03 1.34
CA ILE A 95 -17.34 5.83 1.55
C ILE A 95 -16.49 4.71 2.13
N GLY A 96 -16.81 4.26 3.37
CA GLY A 96 -16.36 2.97 3.93
C GLY A 96 -15.74 3.06 5.33
N ARG A 97 -16.53 2.83 6.40
CA ARG A 97 -16.10 2.78 7.82
C ARG A 97 -14.87 1.89 8.01
N ALA A 98 -13.90 2.38 8.80
CA ALA A 98 -12.59 1.75 8.98
C ALA A 98 -12.61 0.63 10.03
N ARG A 99 -11.93 -0.47 9.73
CA ARG A 99 -11.23 -1.31 10.72
C ARG A 99 -9.83 -1.58 10.17
N ARG A 100 -8.80 -1.06 10.86
CA ARG A 100 -7.42 -1.54 10.71
C ARG A 100 -7.34 -2.87 11.48
N ARG A 101 -6.84 -3.95 10.87
CA ARG A 101 -6.27 -5.04 11.66
C ARG A 101 -4.86 -4.57 12.01
N ALA A 102 -4.67 -4.21 13.28
CA ALA A 102 -3.34 -3.85 13.78
C ALA A 102 -2.47 -5.11 13.79
N LEU A 103 -1.25 -5.01 13.25
CA LEU A 103 -0.16 -5.88 13.69
C LEU A 103 0.25 -5.41 15.09
N ASP A 104 0.31 -6.36 16.02
CA ASP A 104 0.78 -6.14 17.40
C ASP A 104 2.24 -5.65 17.36
N PRO A 105 2.57 -4.47 17.95
CA PRO A 105 3.93 -3.95 18.00
C PRO A 105 4.89 -4.73 18.92
N ARG A 106 4.47 -5.86 19.53
CA ARG A 106 5.34 -6.66 20.39
C ARG A 106 5.89 -7.92 19.71
N ARG A 107 6.89 -7.76 18.84
CA ARG A 107 7.95 -8.76 18.65
C ARG A 107 9.15 -8.12 17.94
N SER A 108 9.90 -7.35 18.73
CA SER A 108 11.35 -7.21 18.52
C SER A 108 12.01 -8.53 18.96
N ILE A 109 12.67 -9.20 18.03
CA ILE A 109 13.97 -9.88 18.18
C ILE A 109 14.56 -9.99 16.79
#